data_AF-Q3MDH2-F1
#
_entry.id   AF-Q3MDH2-F1
#
_cell.length_a   1.000
_cell.length_b   1.000
_cell.length_c   1.000
_cell.angle_alpha   90.00
_cell.angle_beta   90.00
_cell.angle_gamma   90.00
#
_symmetry.space_group_name_H-M   'P 1'
#
loop_
_entity.id
_entity.type
_entity.pdbx_description
1 polymer ?
#
loop_
_entity_poly.entity_id
_entity_poly.type
_entity_poly.pdbx_seq_one_letter_code
_entity_poly.pdbx_strand_id
1 'polypeptide(L)'
;MPEEIYNFEAWINVVEPLPGESISHFLGRFERANLLTGYQVGREVGVGAIVTRWKKLYLNPFPTLQELEALARFVEVEVEKLKEMLPSQGMTMKPRPIKICAACYAEVPCHRIEWQYKDNMKCDRHNLRLLTKCTNCETPFPIPADWLQGECPRCFLPFAKMAKRQKLNS
;
A
#
# COMPACT_ATOMS: atom_id res chain seq x y z
N MET A 1 43.54 -10.77 -13.70
CA MET A 1 42.43 -11.59 -13.18
C MET A 1 41.15 -10.96 -13.69
N PRO A 2 40.28 -11.68 -14.41
CA PRO A 2 39.01 -11.12 -14.80
C PRO A 2 38.17 -10.88 -13.54
N GLU A 3 37.64 -9.67 -13.39
CA GLU A 3 36.59 -9.38 -12.43
C GLU A 3 35.34 -10.17 -12.84
N GLU A 4 35.14 -11.33 -12.22
CA GLU A 4 33.85 -12.00 -12.24
C GLU A 4 32.86 -11.08 -11.51
N ILE A 5 32.18 -10.25 -12.30
CA ILE A 5 30.97 -9.55 -11.88
C ILE A 5 30.01 -10.65 -11.47
N TYR A 6 29.82 -10.84 -10.16
CA TYR A 6 28.82 -11.73 -9.60
C TYR A 6 27.48 -11.35 -10.24
N ASN A 7 27.06 -12.14 -11.24
CA ASN A 7 25.77 -12.00 -11.87
C ASN A 7 24.75 -12.55 -10.88
N PHE A 8 24.40 -11.72 -9.90
CA PHE A 8 23.31 -11.97 -8.99
C PHE A 8 22.06 -11.88 -9.85
N GLU A 9 21.64 -13.00 -10.44
CA GLU A 9 20.25 -13.13 -10.87
C GLU A 9 19.44 -12.76 -9.63
N ALA A 10 18.85 -11.57 -9.63
CA ALA A 10 18.04 -11.10 -8.53
C ALA A 10 16.81 -12.01 -8.51
N TRP A 11 16.81 -13.01 -7.63
CA TRP A 11 15.63 -13.82 -7.39
C TRP A 11 14.57 -12.91 -6.78
N ILE A 12 13.68 -12.39 -7.64
CA ILE A 12 12.53 -11.62 -7.21
C ILE A 12 11.55 -12.60 -6.57
N ASN A 13 11.26 -12.40 -5.29
CA ASN A 13 10.12 -13.01 -4.63
C ASN A 13 8.85 -12.38 -5.18
N VAL A 14 8.11 -13.16 -5.97
CA VAL A 14 6.80 -12.77 -6.50
C VAL A 14 5.83 -12.57 -5.34
N VAL A 15 5.21 -11.40 -5.30
CA VAL A 15 4.22 -11.04 -4.28
C VAL A 15 2.87 -10.90 -4.94
N GLU A 16 1.95 -11.81 -4.61
CA GLU A 16 0.59 -11.75 -5.13
C GLU A 16 -0.18 -10.53 -4.57
N PRO A 17 -0.82 -9.73 -5.47
CA PRO A 17 -1.79 -8.70 -5.10
C PRO A 17 -2.93 -9.25 -4.25
N LEU A 18 -3.29 -8.52 -3.18
CA LEU A 18 -4.51 -8.82 -2.44
C LEU A 18 -5.73 -8.12 -3.07
N PRO A 19 -6.94 -8.72 -2.99
CA PRO A 19 -8.14 -8.10 -3.56
C PRO A 19 -8.42 -6.70 -2.99
N GLY A 20 -8.42 -5.69 -3.87
CA GLY A 20 -8.66 -4.29 -3.53
C GLY A 20 -7.50 -3.61 -2.79
N GLU A 21 -6.31 -4.21 -2.77
CA GLU A 21 -5.12 -3.63 -2.17
C GLU A 21 -4.71 -2.31 -2.84
N SER A 22 -4.26 -1.34 -2.06
CA SER A 22 -3.70 -0.09 -2.59
C SER A 22 -2.25 -0.24 -3.01
N ILE A 23 -1.83 0.55 -4.01
CA ILE A 23 -0.46 0.50 -4.56
C ILE A 23 0.61 0.75 -3.47
N SER A 24 0.28 1.59 -2.49
CA SER A 24 1.16 1.86 -1.34
C SER A 24 1.44 0.61 -0.52
N HIS A 25 0.41 -0.17 -0.21
CA HIS A 25 0.54 -1.36 0.62
C HIS A 25 1.25 -2.49 -0.13
N PHE A 26 0.88 -2.69 -1.40
CA PHE A 26 1.51 -3.66 -2.29
C PHE A 26 3.03 -3.41 -2.41
N LEU A 27 3.44 -2.19 -2.76
CA LEU A 27 4.86 -1.83 -2.88
C LEU A 27 5.61 -2.05 -1.57
N GLY A 28 4.99 -1.77 -0.42
CA GLY A 28 5.58 -2.05 0.88
C GLY A 28 5.82 -3.54 1.12
N ARG A 29 4.86 -4.41 0.77
CA ARG A 29 5.01 -5.87 0.86
C ARG A 29 6.09 -6.37 -0.08
N PHE A 30 6.07 -5.92 -1.33
CA PHE A 30 7.06 -6.28 -2.35
C PHE A 30 8.49 -5.91 -1.93
N GLU A 31 8.69 -4.68 -1.46
CA GLU A 31 9.98 -4.22 -0.95
C GLU A 31 10.52 -5.09 0.19
N ARG A 32 9.66 -5.43 1.16
CA ARG A 32 10.05 -6.28 2.29
C ARG A 32 10.39 -7.71 1.86
N ALA A 33 9.62 -8.28 0.94
CA ALA A 33 9.86 -9.62 0.42
C ALA A 33 11.18 -9.69 -0.37
N ASN A 34 11.62 -8.58 -0.95
CA ASN A 34 12.80 -8.53 -1.82
C ASN A 34 14.00 -7.79 -1.22
N LEU A 35 13.89 -7.34 0.04
CA LEU A 35 14.90 -6.50 0.70
C LEU A 35 15.30 -5.26 -0.12
N LEU A 36 14.32 -4.69 -0.85
CA LEU A 36 14.49 -3.51 -1.69
C LEU A 36 13.92 -2.27 -1.00
N THR A 37 14.43 -1.12 -1.38
CA THR A 37 13.81 0.18 -1.10
C THR A 37 13.05 0.67 -2.33
N GLY A 38 12.05 1.54 -2.12
CA GLY A 38 11.31 2.14 -3.24
C GLY A 38 12.18 2.94 -4.22
N TYR A 39 13.34 3.41 -3.77
CA TYR A 39 14.34 4.00 -4.66
C TYR A 39 14.99 2.94 -5.56
N GLN A 40 15.42 1.79 -4.99
CA GLN A 40 15.96 0.68 -5.77
C GLN A 40 14.91 0.16 -6.75
N VAL A 41 13.67 -0.07 -6.32
CA VAL A 41 12.57 -0.46 -7.23
C VAL A 41 12.43 0.54 -8.37
N GLY A 42 12.35 1.84 -8.07
CA GLY A 42 12.22 2.86 -9.11
C GLY A 42 13.42 2.91 -10.07
N ARG A 43 14.63 2.66 -9.58
CA ARG A 43 15.85 2.60 -10.39
C ARG A 43 15.86 1.37 -11.31
N GLU A 44 15.60 0.17 -10.78
CA GLU A 44 15.58 -1.07 -11.56
C GLU A 44 14.46 -1.08 -12.61
N VAL A 45 13.31 -0.48 -12.28
CA VAL A 45 12.17 -0.35 -13.20
C VAL A 45 12.40 0.74 -14.27
N GLY A 46 13.35 1.66 -14.06
CA GLY A 46 13.60 2.79 -14.97
C GLY A 46 12.61 3.95 -14.86
N VAL A 47 11.82 4.02 -13.77
CA VAL A 47 10.82 5.09 -13.52
C VAL A 47 11.30 6.10 -12.47
N GLY A 48 12.47 5.87 -11.88
CA GLY A 48 13.13 6.77 -10.94
C GLY A 48 12.38 6.95 -9.62
N ALA A 49 12.54 8.12 -8.99
CA ALA A 49 12.06 8.36 -7.63
C ALA A 49 10.52 8.41 -7.48
N ILE A 50 9.75 8.32 -8.57
CA ILE A 50 8.28 8.45 -8.54
C ILE A 50 7.61 7.34 -7.72
N VAL A 51 8.19 6.13 -7.69
CA VAL A 51 7.71 5.00 -6.87
C VAL A 51 7.62 5.38 -5.39
N THR A 52 8.58 6.17 -4.89
CA THR A 52 8.55 6.65 -3.49
C THR A 52 7.37 7.57 -3.18
N ARG A 53 6.82 8.26 -4.21
CA ARG A 53 5.61 9.07 -4.09
C ARG A 53 4.37 8.18 -4.08
N TRP A 54 4.32 7.15 -4.92
CA TRP A 54 3.22 6.19 -4.96
C TRP A 54 3.06 5.44 -3.64
N LYS A 55 4.17 5.06 -2.98
CA LYS A 55 4.17 4.53 -1.60
C LYS A 55 3.47 5.44 -0.60
N LYS A 56 3.53 6.74 -0.82
CA LYS A 56 2.90 7.75 0.04
C LYS A 56 1.51 8.15 -0.45
N LEU A 57 0.96 7.45 -1.45
CA LEU A 57 -0.30 7.75 -2.14
C LEU A 57 -0.31 9.11 -2.86
N TYR A 58 0.87 9.68 -3.15
CA TYR A 58 1.00 10.87 -3.98
C TYR A 58 1.13 10.44 -5.45
N LEU A 59 0.00 10.43 -6.14
CA LEU A 59 -0.15 10.00 -7.53
C LEU A 59 -0.31 11.20 -8.48
N ASN A 60 0.39 12.31 -8.20
CA ASN A 60 0.46 13.45 -9.10
C ASN A 60 1.95 13.69 -9.45
N PRO A 61 2.40 13.52 -10.71
CA PRO A 61 1.60 13.06 -11.85
C PRO A 61 1.06 11.64 -11.65
N PHE A 62 -0.07 11.34 -12.29
CA PHE A 62 -0.68 10.01 -12.24
C PHE A 62 0.21 9.01 -12.99
N PRO A 63 0.36 7.75 -12.50
CA PRO A 63 1.16 6.75 -13.21
C PRO A 63 0.69 6.59 -14.66
N THR A 64 1.63 6.69 -15.59
CA THR A 64 1.38 6.43 -17.01
C THR A 64 1.33 4.93 -17.27
N LEU A 65 0.73 4.53 -18.40
CA LEU A 65 0.68 3.13 -18.79
C LEU A 65 2.09 2.52 -18.93
N GLN A 66 3.03 3.27 -19.51
CA GLN A 66 4.43 2.83 -19.70
C GLN A 66 5.13 2.58 -18.37
N GLU A 67 4.94 3.46 -17.38
CA GLU A 67 5.49 3.26 -16.03
C GLU A 67 4.87 2.05 -15.32
N LEU A 68 3.56 1.83 -15.51
CA LEU A 68 2.86 0.66 -14.96
C LEU A 68 3.29 -0.64 -15.63
N GLU A 69 3.49 -0.66 -16.95
CA GLU A 69 4.04 -1.80 -17.69
C GLU A 69 5.47 -2.13 -17.26
N ALA A 70 6.30 -1.11 -17.03
CA ALA A 70 7.64 -1.31 -16.51
C ALA A 70 7.60 -1.91 -15.10
N LEU A 71 6.76 -1.36 -14.21
CA LEU A 71 6.61 -1.89 -12.85
C LEU A 71 6.07 -3.33 -12.88
N ALA A 72 5.04 -3.60 -13.68
CA ALA A 72 4.40 -4.91 -13.84
C ALA A 72 5.40 -6.01 -14.21
N ARG A 73 6.28 -5.74 -15.19
CA ARG A 73 7.33 -6.69 -15.59
C ARG A 73 8.31 -6.98 -14.46
N PHE A 74 8.67 -5.96 -13.69
CA PHE A 74 9.65 -6.10 -12.61
C PHE A 74 9.10 -6.82 -11.38
N VAL A 75 7.83 -6.58 -11.03
CA VAL A 75 7.18 -7.20 -9.86
C VAL A 75 6.45 -8.50 -10.21
N GLU A 76 6.49 -8.92 -11.47
CA GLU A 76 5.81 -10.09 -12.03
C GLU A 76 4.30 -10.11 -11.76
N VAL A 77 3.63 -8.98 -11.98
CA VAL A 77 2.17 -8.82 -11.81
C VAL A 77 1.57 -8.25 -13.08
N GLU A 78 0.36 -8.70 -13.45
CA GLU A 78 -0.38 -8.13 -14.58
C GLU A 78 -0.64 -6.63 -14.42
N VAL A 79 -0.49 -5.87 -15.52
CA VAL A 79 -0.71 -4.42 -15.52
C VAL A 79 -2.11 -4.03 -15.05
N GLU A 80 -3.13 -4.82 -15.40
CA GLU A 80 -4.52 -4.57 -14.98
C GLU A 80 -4.66 -4.70 -13.45
N LYS A 81 -3.94 -5.63 -12.82
CA LYS A 81 -3.91 -5.75 -11.36
C LYS A 81 -3.27 -4.54 -10.71
N LEU A 82 -2.21 -3.96 -11.27
CA LEU A 82 -1.64 -2.71 -10.76
C LEU A 82 -2.61 -1.53 -10.91
N LYS A 83 -3.36 -1.46 -12.00
CA LYS A 83 -4.40 -0.43 -12.22
C LYS A 83 -5.52 -0.52 -11.18
N GLU A 84 -5.94 -1.73 -10.80
CA GLU A 84 -6.94 -1.94 -9.73
C GLU A 84 -6.49 -1.36 -8.38
N MET A 85 -5.18 -1.23 -8.14
CA MET A 85 -4.62 -0.67 -6.90
C MET A 85 -4.53 0.87 -6.89
N LEU A 86 -4.84 1.50 -8.03
CA LEU A 86 -4.86 2.95 -8.21
C LEU A 86 -6.28 3.50 -8.00
N PRO A 87 -6.43 4.81 -7.75
CA PRO A 87 -7.74 5.45 -7.70
C PRO A 87 -8.42 5.35 -9.06
N SER A 88 -9.73 5.07 -9.05
CA SER A 88 -10.54 5.12 -10.27
C SER A 88 -10.51 6.52 -10.88
N GLN A 89 -10.66 6.60 -12.20
CA GLN A 89 -10.64 7.86 -12.94
C GLN A 89 -11.66 8.87 -12.38
N GLY A 90 -11.23 10.12 -12.17
CA GLY A 90 -12.07 11.18 -11.61
C GLY A 90 -12.13 11.21 -10.07
N MET A 91 -11.61 10.20 -9.37
CA MET A 91 -11.56 10.20 -7.91
C MET A 91 -10.43 11.08 -7.39
N THR A 92 -10.77 12.00 -6.49
CA THR A 92 -9.75 12.77 -5.76
C THR A 92 -9.30 12.00 -4.54
N MET A 93 -7.99 11.79 -4.41
CA MET A 93 -7.38 11.17 -3.25
C MET A 93 -7.08 12.18 -2.15
N LYS A 94 -7.14 11.74 -0.90
CA LYS A 94 -6.60 12.44 0.26
C LYS A 94 -5.50 11.57 0.89
N PRO A 95 -4.22 11.81 0.55
CA PRO A 95 -3.10 10.97 1.02
C PRO A 95 -2.95 10.92 2.54
N ARG A 96 -3.44 11.95 3.26
CA ARG A 96 -3.41 12.04 4.72
C ARG A 96 -4.69 12.64 5.30
N PRO A 97 -5.17 12.20 6.48
CA PRO A 97 -4.66 11.06 7.27
C PRO A 97 -4.87 9.73 6.55
N ILE A 98 -4.17 8.68 6.98
CA ILE A 98 -4.43 7.32 6.49
C ILE A 98 -5.69 6.80 7.17
N LYS A 99 -6.62 6.30 6.36
CA LYS A 99 -7.90 5.75 6.80
C LYS A 99 -7.85 4.23 6.75
N ILE A 100 -8.47 3.57 7.73
CA ILE A 100 -8.56 2.11 7.78
C ILE A 100 -9.94 1.68 8.27
N CYS A 101 -10.48 0.63 7.66
CA CYS A 101 -11.53 -0.17 8.28
C CYS A 101 -10.88 -1.37 8.97
N ALA A 102 -10.90 -1.39 10.31
CA ALA A 102 -10.30 -2.49 11.06
C ALA A 102 -11.06 -3.82 10.88
N ALA A 103 -12.36 -3.76 10.59
CA ALA A 103 -13.14 -4.95 10.25
C ALA A 103 -12.69 -5.54 8.90
N CYS A 104 -12.59 -4.74 7.84
CA CYS A 104 -12.00 -5.20 6.56
C CYS A 104 -10.58 -5.73 6.75
N TYR A 105 -9.75 -5.03 7.54
CA TYR A 105 -8.36 -5.45 7.76
C TYR A 105 -8.27 -6.80 8.48
N ALA A 106 -9.25 -7.13 9.33
CA ALA A 106 -9.34 -8.44 9.97
C ALA A 106 -9.74 -9.56 9.00
N GLU A 107 -10.44 -9.25 7.91
CA GLU A 107 -10.83 -10.20 6.86
C GLU A 107 -9.69 -10.40 5.85
N VAL A 108 -9.12 -9.30 5.34
CA VAL A 108 -7.99 -9.29 4.42
C VAL A 108 -7.01 -8.21 4.91
N PRO A 109 -5.78 -8.57 5.33
CA PRO A 109 -4.84 -7.65 5.97
C PRO A 109 -4.14 -6.74 4.96
N CYS A 110 -4.92 -5.96 4.22
CA CYS A 110 -4.46 -4.97 3.26
C CYS A 110 -5.10 -3.60 3.49
N HIS A 111 -4.38 -2.55 3.10
CA HIS A 111 -4.98 -1.24 2.94
C HIS A 111 -5.71 -1.17 1.60
N ARG A 112 -6.97 -0.74 1.61
CA ARG A 112 -7.76 -0.57 0.37
C ARG A 112 -7.69 0.86 -0.16
N ILE A 113 -7.57 1.02 -1.48
CA ILE A 113 -7.36 2.35 -2.10
C ILE A 113 -8.58 3.28 -1.89
N GLU A 114 -9.78 2.71 -1.90
CA GLU A 114 -11.05 3.42 -1.80
C GLU A 114 -11.24 4.10 -0.44
N TRP A 115 -10.55 3.62 0.61
CA TRP A 115 -10.56 4.28 1.91
C TRP A 115 -9.98 5.70 1.81
N GLN A 116 -9.03 5.93 0.92
CA GLN A 116 -8.32 7.20 0.80
C GLN A 116 -8.94 8.17 -0.20
N TYR A 117 -10.11 7.86 -0.75
CA TYR A 117 -10.92 8.84 -1.49
C TYR A 117 -11.29 10.01 -0.58
N LYS A 118 -11.24 11.23 -1.12
CA LYS A 118 -11.32 12.49 -0.36
C LYS A 118 -12.56 12.53 0.54
N ASP A 119 -13.72 12.23 -0.04
CA ASP A 119 -15.02 12.35 0.61
C ASP A 119 -15.48 11.04 1.26
N ASN A 120 -14.65 9.98 1.18
CA ASN A 120 -14.98 8.70 1.79
C ASN A 120 -14.54 8.64 3.26
N MET A 121 -15.50 8.57 4.18
CA MET A 121 -15.25 8.39 5.62
C MET A 121 -15.99 7.18 6.21
N LYS A 122 -16.65 6.39 5.37
CA LYS A 122 -17.44 5.24 5.78
C LYS A 122 -17.04 4.02 4.95
N CYS A 123 -16.82 2.90 5.61
CA CYS A 123 -16.59 1.65 4.90
C CYS A 123 -17.90 1.22 4.23
N ASP A 124 -17.83 0.98 2.93
CA ASP A 124 -18.89 0.41 2.09
C ASP A 124 -19.33 -1.00 2.54
N ARG A 125 -18.38 -1.84 2.95
CA ARG A 125 -18.64 -3.24 3.34
C ARG A 125 -19.24 -3.41 4.72
N HIS A 126 -18.70 -2.69 5.72
CA HIS A 126 -19.12 -2.84 7.11
C HIS A 126 -20.01 -1.70 7.63
N ASN A 127 -20.24 -0.67 6.81
CA ASN A 127 -20.99 0.52 7.19
C ASN A 127 -20.41 1.26 8.42
N LEU A 128 -19.13 1.06 8.72
CA LEU A 128 -18.43 1.65 9.87
C LEU A 128 -17.68 2.92 9.48
N ARG A 129 -17.56 3.88 10.40
CA ARG A 129 -16.68 5.04 10.18
C ARG A 129 -15.23 4.59 10.06
N LEU A 130 -14.52 5.04 9.03
CA LEU A 130 -13.10 4.74 8.85
C LEU A 130 -12.28 5.39 9.98
N LEU A 131 -11.37 4.62 10.56
CA LEU A 131 -10.45 5.09 11.59
C LEU A 131 -9.30 5.87 10.93
N THR A 132 -8.87 6.96 11.56
CA THR A 132 -7.66 7.72 11.13
C THR A 132 -6.51 7.64 12.13
N LYS A 133 -6.78 7.05 13.30
CA LYS A 133 -5.85 6.89 14.41
C LYS A 133 -6.14 5.61 15.19
N CYS A 134 -5.14 5.13 15.91
CA CYS A 134 -5.26 3.97 16.80
C CYS A 134 -6.37 4.17 17.83
N THR A 135 -7.24 3.17 18.01
CA THR A 135 -8.35 3.22 18.97
C THR A 135 -7.91 3.11 20.43
N ASN A 136 -6.61 2.99 20.70
CA ASN A 136 -6.06 2.84 22.05
C ASN A 136 -5.18 4.01 22.49
N CYS A 137 -4.19 4.38 21.69
CA CYS A 137 -3.23 5.44 22.03
C CYS A 137 -3.31 6.67 21.13
N GLU A 138 -4.29 6.70 20.22
CA GLU A 138 -4.57 7.82 19.31
C GLU A 138 -3.46 8.18 18.31
N THR A 139 -2.38 7.39 18.23
CA THR A 139 -1.34 7.56 17.21
C THR A 139 -1.94 7.46 15.81
N PRO A 140 -1.73 8.45 14.92
CA PRO A 140 -2.15 8.38 13.52
C PRO A 140 -1.53 7.17 12.82
N PHE A 141 -2.24 6.60 11.85
CA PHE A 141 -1.71 5.45 11.11
C PHE A 141 -0.55 5.87 10.17
N PRO A 142 0.55 5.09 10.12
CA PRO A 142 1.64 5.31 9.15
C PRO A 142 1.15 5.03 7.72
N ILE A 143 1.94 5.39 6.70
CA ILE A 143 1.56 5.03 5.31
C ILE A 143 1.41 3.52 5.19
N PRO A 144 0.52 3.03 4.31
CA PRO A 144 0.30 1.60 4.13
C PRO A 144 1.57 0.81 3.78
N ALA A 145 2.49 1.41 3.03
CA ALA A 145 3.78 0.80 2.71
C ALA A 145 4.58 0.40 3.95
N ASP A 146 4.40 1.08 5.08
CA ASP A 146 5.16 0.86 6.33
C ASP A 146 4.48 -0.16 7.26
N TRP A 147 3.36 -0.77 6.85
CA TRP A 147 2.62 -1.71 7.69
C TRP A 147 3.30 -3.08 7.71
N LEU A 148 4.29 -3.24 8.59
CA LEU A 148 5.06 -4.49 8.74
C LEU A 148 4.19 -5.63 9.30
N GLN A 149 3.63 -5.43 10.50
CA GLN A 149 2.81 -6.42 11.21
C GLN A 149 1.32 -6.05 11.26
N GLY A 150 0.92 -4.96 10.58
CA GLY A 150 -0.46 -4.48 10.63
C GLY A 150 -0.88 -4.04 12.03
N GLU A 151 -0.05 -3.24 12.71
CA GLU A 151 -0.27 -2.81 14.09
C GLU A 151 0.10 -1.35 14.31
N CYS A 152 -0.37 -0.80 15.44
CA CYS A 152 -0.01 0.54 15.85
C CYS A 152 1.50 0.63 16.19
N PRO A 153 2.25 1.58 15.60
CA PRO A 153 3.70 1.66 15.83
C PRO A 153 4.08 2.12 17.25
N ARG A 154 3.11 2.59 18.05
CA ARG A 154 3.35 3.09 19.41
C ARG A 154 2.96 2.10 20.50
N CYS A 155 1.81 1.46 20.38
CA CYS A 155 1.26 0.58 21.42
C CYS A 155 1.10 -0.87 20.98
N PHE A 156 1.53 -1.20 19.76
CA PHE A 156 1.52 -2.54 19.19
C PHE A 156 0.13 -3.21 19.17
N LEU A 157 -0.94 -2.42 19.27
CA LEU A 157 -2.29 -2.93 19.10
C LEU A 157 -2.48 -3.32 17.62
N PRO A 158 -2.76 -4.59 17.28
CA PRO A 158 -3.03 -5.00 15.91
C PRO A 158 -4.25 -4.27 15.35
N PHE A 159 -4.18 -3.84 14.09
CA PHE A 159 -5.26 -3.15 13.41
C PHE A 159 -6.55 -3.97 13.41
N ALA A 160 -6.47 -5.28 13.16
CA ALA A 160 -7.61 -6.18 13.21
C ALA A 160 -8.35 -6.16 14.57
N LYS A 161 -7.63 -6.01 15.69
CA LYS A 161 -8.23 -5.93 17.04
C LYS A 161 -8.96 -4.61 17.30
N MET A 162 -8.71 -3.56 16.50
CA MET A 162 -9.41 -2.28 16.61
C MET A 162 -10.87 -2.37 16.15
N ALA A 163 -11.26 -3.42 15.42
CA ALA A 163 -12.61 -3.59 14.88
C ALA A 163 -13.70 -3.54 15.97
N LYS A 164 -13.44 -4.13 17.14
CA LYS A 164 -14.38 -4.10 18.27
C LYS A 164 -14.69 -2.67 18.72
N ARG A 165 -13.65 -1.82 18.86
CA ARG A 165 -13.82 -0.41 19.26
C ARG A 165 -14.39 0.43 18.12
N GLN A 166 -14.04 0.13 16.87
CA GLN A 166 -14.60 0.81 15.70
C GLN A 166 -16.13 0.70 15.63
N LYS A 167 -16.67 -0.50 15.91
CA LYS A 167 -18.13 -0.76 15.93
C LYS A 167 -18.87 0.02 17.02
N LEU A 168 -18.23 0.30 18.15
CA LEU A 168 -18.83 1.05 19.26
C LEU A 168 -18.90 2.57 19.00
N ASN A 169 -18.08 3.06 18.08
CA ASN A 169 -17.92 4.49 17.78
C ASN A 169 -18.47 4.89 16.40
N SER A 170 -19.19 3.99 15.71
CA SER A 170 -19.74 4.19 14.36
C SER A 170 -21.21 4.57 14.37
#